data_AF-A0A7C4YGF3-F1
#
_entry.id   AF-A0A7C4YGF3-F1
#
_cell.length_a   1.000
_cell.length_b   1.000
_cell.length_c   1.000
_cell.angle_alpha   90.00
_cell.angle_beta   90.00
_cell.angle_gamma   90.00
#
_symmetry.space_group_name_H-M   'P 1'
#
loop_
_entity.id
_entity.type
_entity.pdbx_description
1 polymer ?
#
loop_
_entity_poly.entity_id
_entity_poly.type
_entity_poly.pdbx_seq_one_letter_code
_entity_poly.pdbx_strand_id
1 'polypeptide(L)' 'MVPYNIEEMDKKIKEIKKAACDLERLSGDIEAVKRNLVRLKATIKMLELNISDAKLVYSE' A
#
# COMPACT_ATOMS: atom_id res chain seq x y z
N MET A 1 -8.66 21.38 13.21
CA MET A 1 -8.41 20.30 12.24
C MET A 1 -7.38 19.37 12.88
N VAL A 2 -7.66 18.07 12.99
CA VAL A 2 -6.64 17.13 13.50
C VAL A 2 -5.57 17.00 12.42
N PRO A 3 -4.27 17.22 12.72
CA PRO A 3 -3.22 17.03 11.73
C PRO A 3 -3.25 15.57 11.25
N TYR A 4 -3.32 15.38 9.93
CA TYR A 4 -3.29 14.04 9.34
C TYR A 4 -1.95 13.37 9.67
N ASN A 5 -1.97 12.13 10.17
CA ASN A 5 -0.74 11.38 10.46
C ASN A 5 -0.16 10.73 9.20
N ILE A 6 0.32 11.56 8.28
CA ILE A 6 0.78 11.15 6.95
C ILE A 6 1.96 10.16 7.05
N GLU A 7 2.84 10.33 8.03
CA GLU A 7 3.98 9.42 8.26
C GLU A 7 3.53 8.03 8.72
N GLU A 8 2.54 7.95 9.61
CA GLU A 8 1.99 6.65 10.02
C GLU A 8 1.28 5.96 8.85
N MET A 9 0.56 6.72 8.02
CA MET A 9 -0.08 6.19 6.82
C MET A 9 0.95 5.63 5.83
N ASP A 10 2.03 6.37 5.54
CA ASP A 10 3.13 5.91 4.67
C ASP A 10 3.75 4.60 5.20
N LYS A 11 4.02 4.55 6.51
CA LYS A 11 4.55 3.34 7.16
C LYS A 11 3.59 2.15 7.01
N LYS A 12 2.28 2.35 7.24
CA LYS A 12 1.29 1.29 7.11
C LYS A 12 1.14 0.79 5.68
N ILE A 13 1.18 1.67 4.69
CA ILE A 13 1.15 1.29 3.27
C ILE A 13 2.35 0.41 2.92
N LYS A 14 3.56 0.77 3.40
CA LYS A 14 4.77 -0.05 3.22
C LYS A 14 4.67 -1.42 3.90
N GLU A 15 4.10 -1.50 5.09
CA GLU A 15 3.83 -2.76 5.79
C GLU A 15 2.86 -3.65 4.99
N ILE A 16 1.77 -3.08 4.47
CA ILE A 16 0.79 -3.80 3.64
C ILE A 16 1.44 -4.31 2.35
N LYS A 17 2.27 -3.50 1.70
CA LYS A 17 3.02 -3.90 0.49
C LYS A 17 3.92 -5.09 0.75
N LYS A 18 4.65 -5.08 1.87
CA LYS A 18 5.50 -6.22 2.27
C LYS A 18 4.66 -7.48 2.47
N ALA A 19 3.55 -7.38 3.22
CA ALA A 19 2.65 -8.50 3.45
C ALA A 19 2.04 -9.04 2.14
N ALA A 20 1.67 -8.18 1.19
CA ALA A 20 1.16 -8.60 -0.11
C ALA A 20 2.20 -9.35 -0.94
N CYS A 21 3.46 -8.89 -0.95
CA CYS A 21 4.57 -9.60 -1.59
C CYS A 21 4.87 -10.94 -0.93
N ASP A 22 4.81 -11.01 0.40
CA ASP A 22 5.00 -12.27 1.13
C ASP A 22 3.86 -13.25 0.85
N LEU A 23 2.61 -12.77 0.78
CA LEU A 23 1.46 -13.59 0.39
C LEU A 23 1.57 -14.10 -1.05
N GLU A 24 2.14 -13.32 -1.97
CA GLU A 24 2.43 -13.77 -3.34
C GLU A 24 3.38 -14.97 -3.37
N ARG A 25 4.44 -14.93 -2.55
CA ARG A 25 5.40 -16.05 -2.42
C ARG A 25 4.77 -17.29 -1.79
N LEU A 26 3.83 -17.11 -0.85
CA LEU A 26 3.13 -18.21 -0.18
C LEU A 26 1.96 -18.78 -1.00
N SER A 27 1.46 -18.05 -2.00
CA SER A 27 0.22 -18.39 -2.71
C SER A 27 0.30 -19.64 -3.59
N GLY A 28 1.50 -20.17 -3.86
CA GLY A 28 1.71 -21.34 -4.72
C GLY A 28 1.08 -21.11 -6.10
N ASP A 29 0.24 -22.06 -6.55
CA ASP A 29 -0.49 -21.99 -7.82
C ASP A 29 -1.97 -21.63 -7.68
N ILE A 30 -2.36 -21.04 -6.55
CA ILE A 30 -3.73 -20.59 -6.33
C ILE A 30 -3.99 -19.32 -7.16
N GLU A 31 -4.41 -19.54 -8.39
CA GLU A 31 -4.63 -18.50 -9.40
C GLU A 31 -5.59 -17.38 -8.93
N ALA A 32 -6.61 -17.72 -8.14
CA ALA A 32 -7.51 -16.71 -7.56
C ALA A 32 -6.78 -15.75 -6.60
N VAL A 33 -5.82 -16.26 -5.83
CA VAL A 33 -4.99 -15.45 -4.93
C VAL A 33 -4.03 -14.57 -5.74
N LYS A 34 -3.37 -15.10 -6.77
CA LYS A 34 -2.52 -14.31 -7.69
C LYS A 34 -3.28 -13.13 -8.30
N ARG A 35 -4.49 -13.35 -8.82
CA ARG A 35 -5.35 -12.27 -9.36
C ARG A 35 -5.77 -11.24 -8.32
N ASN A 36 -6.05 -11.67 -7.10
CA ASN A 36 -6.37 -10.75 -6.00
C ASN A 36 -5.16 -9.90 -5.61
N LEU A 37 -3.97 -10.50 -5.58
CA LEU A 37 -2.71 -9.82 -5.26
C LEU A 37 -2.32 -8.79 -6.31
N VAL A 38 -2.56 -9.05 -7.60
CA VAL A 38 -2.36 -8.04 -8.67
C VAL A 38 -3.21 -6.79 -8.40
N ARG A 39 -4.50 -6.98 -8.12
CA ARG A 39 -5.41 -5.86 -7.81
C ARG A 39 -5.01 -5.13 -6.53
N LEU A 40 -4.67 -5.87 -5.48
CA LEU A 40 -4.20 -5.30 -4.22
C LEU A 40 -2.93 -4.46 -4.41
N LYS A 41 -1.93 -4.98 -5.14
CA LYS A 41 -0.67 -4.26 -5.42
C LYS A 41 -0.92 -2.97 -6.20
N ALA A 42 -1.87 -2.96 -7.14
CA ALA A 42 -2.27 -1.75 -7.84
C ALA A 42 -2.89 -0.71 -6.89
N THR A 43 -3.81 -1.12 -6.00
CA THR A 43 -4.39 -0.23 -4.98
C THR A 43 -3.34 0.30 -4.01
N ILE A 44 -2.42 -0.54 -3.55
CA ILE A 44 -1.30 -0.12 -2.69
C ILE A 44 -0.47 0.95 -3.40
N LYS A 45 -0.17 0.77 -4.69
CA LYS A 45 0.60 1.76 -5.47
C LYS A 45 -0.14 3.10 -5.57
N MET A 46 -1.46 3.08 -5.75
CA MET A 46 -2.26 4.31 -5.73
C MET A 46 -2.21 5.01 -4.36
N LEU A 47 -2.29 4.25 -3.26
CA LEU A 47 -2.14 4.83 -1.92
C LEU A 47 -0.74 5.42 -1.70
N GLU A 48 0.32 4.77 -2.20
CA GLU A 48 1.68 5.34 -2.16
C GLU A 48 1.74 6.70 -2.87
N LEU A 49 1.10 6.83 -4.04
CA LEU A 49 1.03 8.10 -4.77
C LEU A 49 0.22 9.15 -4.00
N ASN A 50 -0.97 8.79 -3.51
CA ASN A 50 -1.82 9.72 -2.76
C ASN A 50 -1.15 10.26 -1.51
N ILE A 51 -0.38 9.42 -0.79
CA ILE A 51 0.38 9.86 0.37
C ILE A 51 1.61 10.67 -0.01
N SER A 52 2.28 10.32 -1.11
CA SER A 52 3.37 11.15 -1.64
C SER A 52 2.89 12.56 -1.99
N ASP A 53 1.74 12.67 -2.66
CA ASP A 53 1.14 13.96 -3.01
C ASP A 53 0.70 14.72 -1.74
N ALA A 54 0.09 14.03 -0.78
CA ALA A 54 -0.28 14.63 0.50
C ALA A 54 0.95 15.16 1.26
N LYS A 55 2.09 14.44 1.24
CA LYS A 55 3.34 14.94 1.81
C LYS A 55 3.75 16.27 1.18
N LEU A 56 3.59 16.46 -0.13
CA LEU A 56 3.96 17.73 -0.78
C LEU A 56 3.03 18.90 -0.42
N VAL A 57 1.75 18.62 -0.15
CA VAL A 57 0.73 19.67 0.11
C VAL A 57 0.62 20.04 1.59
N TYR A 58 0.85 19.08 2.49
CA TYR A 58 0.61 19.26 3.93
C TYR A 58 1.91 19.23 4.77
N SER A 59 3.08 19.36 4.16
CA SER A 59 4.38 19.46 4.89
C SER A 59 4.82 20.88 5.21
N GLU A 60 3.88 21.84 5.22
CA GLU A 60 4.05 23.19 5.78
C GLU A 60 3.42 23.29 7.18
#